data_AF-A0A7J2JRJ5-F1
#
_entry.id   AF-A0A7J2JRJ5-F1
#
_cell.length_a   1.000
_cell.length_b   1.000
_cell.length_c   1.000
_cell.angle_alpha   90.00
_cell.angle_beta   90.00
_cell.angle_gamma   90.00
#
_symmetry.space_group_name_H-M   'P 1'
#
loop_
_entity.id
_entity.type
_entity.pdbx_description
1 polymer ?
#
loop_
_entity_poly.entity_id
_entity_poly.type
_entity_poly.pdbx_seq_one_letter_code
_entity_poly.pdbx_strand_id
1 'polypeptide(L)' 'MAMMTVAVSRVSRKGLTTVPSAVRRAAGIEEGDLLRWEVKKDGEIVVRVERDPYERLRGKYR' A
#
# COMPACT_ATOMS: atom_id res chain seq x y z
N MET A 1 14.11 -1.06 14.56
CA MET A 1 13.92 -2.04 13.46
C MET A 1 14.71 -1.55 12.26
N ALA A 2 15.51 -2.41 11.63
CA ALA A 2 16.22 -2.06 10.41
C ALA A 2 15.22 -2.02 9.24
N MET A 3 15.16 -0.91 8.49
CA MET A 3 14.44 -0.88 7.22
C MET A 3 15.24 -1.68 6.20
N MET A 4 14.62 -2.70 5.61
CA MET A 4 15.18 -3.40 4.46
C MET A 4 14.58 -2.82 3.19
N THR A 5 15.43 -2.44 2.25
CA THR A 5 14.98 -2.02 0.92
C THR A 5 14.52 -3.26 0.15
N VAL A 6 13.22 -3.38 -0.08
CA VAL A 6 12.63 -4.53 -0.81
C VAL A 6 12.54 -4.25 -2.31
N ALA A 7 12.36 -3.00 -2.72
CA ALA A 7 12.34 -2.56 -4.11
C ALA A 7 12.43 -1.03 -4.22
N VAL A 8 12.72 -0.52 -5.43
CA VAL A 8 12.63 0.91 -5.78
C VAL A 8 11.72 1.06 -6.99
N SER A 9 10.82 2.05 -6.97
CA SER A 9 9.94 2.38 -8.10
C SER A 9 10.05 3.85 -8.46
N ARG A 10 9.86 4.16 -9.75
CA ARG A 10 9.80 5.53 -10.25
C ARG A 10 8.40 6.10 -10.04
N VAL A 11 8.31 7.37 -9.65
CA VAL A 11 7.06 8.13 -9.74
C VAL A 11 6.88 8.58 -11.19
N SER A 12 5.83 8.09 -11.83
CA SER A 12 5.46 8.39 -13.20
C SER A 12 4.62 9.67 -13.28
N ARG A 13 4.07 9.96 -14.47
CA ARG A 13 3.20 11.13 -14.69
C ARG A 13 2.06 11.13 -13.68
N LYS A 14 1.59 12.33 -13.31
CA LYS A 14 0.48 12.55 -12.35
C LYS A 14 0.77 12.03 -10.93
N GLY A 15 2.04 11.81 -10.56
CA GLY A 15 2.39 11.38 -9.21
C GLY A 15 2.12 9.89 -8.91
N LEU A 16 1.92 9.07 -9.95
CA LEU A 16 1.56 7.66 -9.78
C LEU A 16 2.82 6.79 -9.67
N THR A 17 2.82 5.81 -8.77
CA THR A 17 3.83 4.74 -8.76
C THR A 17 3.15 3.40 -8.57
N THR A 18 3.70 2.36 -9.19
CA THR A 18 3.24 0.99 -8.98
C THR A 18 3.89 0.45 -7.72
N VAL A 19 3.10 -0.10 -6.80
CA VAL A 19 3.63 -0.86 -5.66
C VAL A 19 4.31 -2.12 -6.19
N PRO A 20 5.63 -2.31 -6.06
CA PRO A 20 6.32 -3.46 -6.64
C PRO A 20 5.80 -4.80 -6.11
N SER A 21 5.90 -5.86 -6.90
CA SER A 21 5.38 -7.20 -6.54
C SER A 21 5.97 -7.72 -5.23
N ALA A 22 7.27 -7.53 -5.01
CA ALA A 22 7.95 -7.91 -3.77
C ALA A 22 7.38 -7.18 -2.55
N VAL A 23 7.07 -5.89 -2.68
CA VAL A 23 6.45 -5.08 -1.63
C VAL A 23 5.03 -5.56 -1.35
N ARG A 24 4.22 -5.80 -2.38
CA ARG A 24 2.84 -6.32 -2.21
C ARG A 24 2.82 -7.65 -1.46
N ARG A 25 3.70 -8.59 -1.84
CA ARG A 25 3.80 -9.90 -1.18
C ARG A 25 4.27 -9.78 0.27
N ALA A 26 5.28 -8.95 0.54
CA ALA A 26 5.79 -8.76 1.89
C ALA A 26 4.79 -8.06 2.81
N ALA A 27 4.00 -7.12 2.28
CA ALA A 27 3.01 -6.35 3.03
C ALA A 27 1.61 -6.98 3.06
N GLY A 28 1.38 -8.08 2.32
CA GLY A 28 0.08 -8.73 2.22
C GLY A 28 -1.01 -7.85 1.59
N ILE A 29 -0.65 -7.05 0.58
CA ILE A 29 -1.58 -6.15 -0.13
C ILE A 29 -2.38 -6.95 -1.16
N GLU A 30 -3.71 -6.85 -1.08
CA GLU A 30 -4.65 -7.45 -2.01
C GLU A 30 -5.45 -6.40 -2.80
N GLU A 31 -6.20 -6.84 -3.82
CA GLU A 31 -7.07 -5.94 -4.59
C GLU A 31 -8.24 -5.47 -3.73
N GLY A 32 -8.47 -4.16 -3.69
CA GLY A 32 -9.51 -3.54 -2.85
C GLY A 32 -8.98 -2.92 -1.56
N ASP A 33 -7.76 -3.30 -1.14
CA ASP A 33 -7.10 -2.68 0.01
C ASP A 33 -6.82 -1.20 -0.26
N LEU A 34 -6.88 -0.43 0.82
CA LEU A 34 -6.55 0.99 0.84
C LEU A 34 -5.14 1.19 1.38
N LEU A 35 -4.47 2.24 0.91
CA LEU A 35 -3.18 2.66 1.42
C LEU A 35 -3.34 3.98 2.18
N ARG A 36 -3.04 3.96 3.49
CA ARG A 36 -2.92 5.16 4.31
C ARG A 36 -1.50 5.70 4.17
N TRP A 37 -1.41 6.98 3.83
CA TRP A 37 -0.14 7.70 3.70
C TRP A 37 0.03 8.66 4.87
N GLU A 38 1.18 8.60 5.52
CA GLU A 38 1.58 9.52 6.58
C GLU A 38 2.92 10.15 6.20
N VAL A 39 3.03 11.47 6.33
CA VAL A 39 4.27 12.20 6.10
C VAL A 39 4.76 12.72 7.44
N LYS A 40 5.92 12.24 7.88
CA LYS A 40 6.58 12.72 9.10
C LYS A 40 7.27 14.05 8.83
N LYS A 41 7.59 14.78 9.90
CA LYS A 41 8.23 16.12 9.83
C LYS A 41 9.64 16.10 9.22
N ASP A 42 10.30 14.96 9.29
CA ASP A 42 11.64 14.72 8.72
C ASP A 42 11.61 14.32 7.24
N GLY A 43 10.41 14.25 6.63
CA GLY A 43 10.22 13.88 5.23
C GLY A 43 10.12 12.37 5.00
N GLU A 44 10.14 11.54 6.05
CA GLU A 44 9.85 10.11 5.92
C GLU A 44 8.37 9.90 5.57
N ILE A 45 8.12 9.10 4.53
CA ILE A 45 6.76 8.69 4.12
C ILE A 45 6.52 7.28 4.63
N VAL A 46 5.48 7.13 5.46
CA VAL A 46 5.02 5.83 5.93
C VAL A 46 3.74 5.45 5.18
N VAL A 47 3.74 4.26 4.60
CA VAL A 47 2.56 3.69 3.93
C VAL A 47 2.06 2.51 4.73
N ARG A 48 0.78 2.53 5.10
CA ARG A 48 0.12 1.43 5.82
C ARG A 48 -1.01 0.86 4.99
N VAL A 49 -1.15 -0.46 5.03
CA VAL A 49 -2.27 -1.17 4.41
C VAL A 49 -3.47 -1.09 5.34
N GLU A 50 -4.59 -0.64 4.81
CA GLU A 50 -5.90 -0.76 5.44
C GLU A 50 -6.73 -1.75 4.63
N ARG A 51 -7.18 -2.82 5.27
CA ARG A 51 -7.98 -3.85 4.59
C ARG A 51 -9.25 -3.27 3.99
N ASP A 52 -9.65 -3.81 2.83
CA ASP A 52 -10.89 -3.41 2.15
C ASP A 52 -12.06 -3.38 3.16
N PRO A 53 -12.61 -2.20 3.50
CA PRO A 53 -13.69 -2.09 4.47
C PRO A 53 -15.00 -2.71 3.95
N TYR A 54 -15.10 -2.95 2.64
CA TYR A 54 -16.23 -3.56 1.97
C TYR A 54 -16.07 -5.07 1.76
N GLU A 55 -14.91 -5.66 2.07
CA GLU A 55 -14.70 -7.12 1.99
C GLU A 55 -15.79 -7.88 2.77
N ARG A 56 -16.04 -7.44 4.01
CA ARG A 56 -17.10 -7.99 4.88
C ARG A 56 -18.54 -7.77 4.39
N LEU A 57 -18.72 -6.93 3.37
CA LEU A 57 -20.02 -6.60 2.78
C LEU A 57 -20.28 -7.36 1.47
N ARG A 58 -19.25 -7.96 0.87
CA ARG A 58 -19.41 -8.86 -0.29
C ARG A 58 -20.07 -10.17 0.17
N GLY A 59 -21.33 -10.37 -0.22
CA GLY A 59 -22.07 -11.61 0.07
C GLY A 59 -23.53 -11.43 0.47
N LYS A 60 -23.99 -10.20 0.74
CA LYS A 60 -25.38 -9.97 1.21
C LYS A 60 -26.47 -10.19 0.14
N TYR A 61 -26.09 -10.33 -1.14
CA TYR A 61 -27.02 -10.49 -2.26
C TYR A 61 -26.54 -11.57 -3.25
N ARG A 62 -26.22 -12.77 -2.75
CA ARG A 62 -26.05 -13.94 -3.61
C ARG A 62 -27.14 -14.96 -3.32
#